data_AF-A0A291PGD4-F1
#
_entry.id   AF-A0A291PGD4-F1
#
_cell.length_a   1.000
_cell.length_b   1.000
_cell.length_c   1.000
_cell.angle_alpha   90.00
_cell.angle_beta   90.00
_cell.angle_gamma   90.00
#
_symmetry.space_group_name_H-M   'P 1'
#
loop_
_entity.id
_entity.type
_entity.pdbx_description
1 polymer ?
#
loop_
_entity_poly.entity_id
_entity_poly.type
_entity_poly.pdbx_seq_one_letter_code
_entity_poly.pdbx_strand_id
1 'polypeptide(L)'
;MSESDSQFRIRLPSPLKAKVEKSAADNGRSLNSEIVIRLAREPTDNGKLMDFLREEAAELEAQIPGIKWELDQAHKRLGEMITTLTETDQPVTDDKIALLQTQTRFYRARLEEAESRLRRIRRVIEE
;
A
#
# COMPACT_ATOMS: atom_id res chain seq x y z
N MET A 1 -26.52 8.27 -33.80
CA MET A 1 -25.93 8.53 -32.48
C MET A 1 -27.09 8.65 -31.51
N SER A 2 -27.10 7.76 -30.52
CA SER A 2 -28.24 7.44 -29.67
C SER A 2 -28.49 8.52 -28.62
N GLU A 3 -29.73 8.61 -28.17
CA GLU A 3 -30.37 9.60 -27.29
C GLU A 3 -29.82 9.75 -25.84
N SER A 4 -28.54 9.44 -25.58
CA SER A 4 -27.99 9.41 -24.21
C SER A 4 -26.67 10.17 -23.97
N ASP A 5 -26.18 10.97 -24.94
CA ASP A 5 -25.00 11.82 -24.69
C ASP A 5 -25.42 13.11 -23.96
N SER A 6 -25.14 13.17 -22.65
CA SER A 6 -25.32 14.38 -21.84
C SER A 6 -24.48 15.53 -22.40
N GLN A 7 -25.14 16.53 -22.99
CA GLN A 7 -24.50 17.72 -23.52
C GLN A 7 -24.36 18.77 -22.41
N PHE A 8 -23.16 19.32 -22.23
CA PHE A 8 -22.89 20.39 -21.29
C PHE A 8 -22.09 21.51 -21.94
N ARG A 9 -22.28 22.75 -21.46
CA ARG A 9 -21.56 23.93 -21.95
C ARG A 9 -20.39 24.24 -21.03
N ILE A 10 -19.16 24.17 -21.56
CA ILE A 10 -17.94 24.55 -20.83
C ILE A 10 -17.56 25.98 -21.20
N ARG A 11 -17.25 26.81 -20.21
CA ARG A 11 -16.62 28.12 -20.41
C ARG A 11 -15.13 27.97 -20.23
N LEU A 12 -14.37 28.16 -21.31
CA LEU A 12 -12.90 28.09 -21.28
C LEU A 12 -12.32 29.50 -21.48
N PRO A 13 -11.25 29.86 -20.75
CA PRO A 13 -10.44 31.02 -21.08
C PRO A 13 -9.96 30.96 -22.54
N SER A 14 -9.99 32.08 -23.25
CA SER A 14 -9.55 32.20 -24.65
C SER A 14 -8.22 31.51 -24.96
N PRO A 15 -7.14 31.63 -24.14
CA PRO A 15 -5.88 30.96 -24.44
C PRO A 15 -5.97 29.43 -24.35
N LEU A 16 -6.83 28.89 -23.48
CA LEU A 16 -7.01 27.45 -23.36
C LEU A 16 -7.85 26.90 -24.51
N LYS A 17 -8.92 27.61 -24.89
CA LYS A 17 -9.73 27.23 -26.05
C LYS A 17 -8.87 27.15 -27.32
N ALA A 18 -8.05 28.17 -27.59
CA ALA A 18 -7.18 28.20 -28.75
C ALA A 18 -6.16 27.04 -28.76
N LYS A 19 -5.61 26.67 -27.59
CA LYS A 19 -4.69 25.52 -27.47
C LYS A 19 -5.37 24.19 -27.83
N VAL A 20 -6.60 23.97 -27.34
CA VAL A 20 -7.34 22.74 -27.61
C VAL A 20 -7.77 22.69 -29.08
N GLU A 21 -8.23 23.80 -29.65
CA GLU A 21 -8.60 23.91 -31.07
C GLU A 21 -7.42 23.62 -32.00
N LYS A 22 -6.27 24.25 -31.75
CA LYS A 22 -5.05 24.00 -32.53
C LYS A 22 -4.68 22.53 -32.49
N SER A 23 -4.64 21.94 -31.29
CA SER A 23 -4.27 20.53 -31.18
C SER A 23 -5.29 19.58 -31.80
N ALA A 24 -6.59 19.90 -31.77
CA ALA A 24 -7.60 19.10 -32.44
C ALA A 24 -7.39 19.12 -33.95
N ALA A 25 -7.09 20.30 -34.52
CA ALA A 25 -6.75 20.45 -35.93
C ALA A 25 -5.48 19.70 -36.32
N ASP A 26 -4.40 19.83 -35.54
CA ASP A 26 -3.12 19.15 -35.77
C ASP A 26 -3.28 17.61 -35.76
N ASN A 27 -4.23 17.09 -34.97
CA ASN A 27 -4.53 15.67 -34.86
C ASN A 27 -5.66 15.18 -35.79
N GLY A 28 -6.23 16.04 -36.63
CA GLY A 28 -7.34 15.70 -37.54
C GLY A 28 -8.63 15.27 -36.82
N ARG A 29 -8.88 15.80 -35.62
CA ARG A 29 -10.01 15.42 -34.75
C ARG A 29 -10.98 16.57 -34.53
N SER A 30 -12.22 16.24 -34.19
CA SER A 30 -13.15 17.25 -33.66
C SER A 30 -12.72 17.70 -32.27
N LEU A 31 -13.09 18.92 -31.89
CA LEU A 31 -12.79 19.46 -30.55
C LEU A 31 -13.28 18.52 -29.44
N ASN A 32 -14.50 17.99 -29.57
CA ASN A 32 -15.08 17.05 -28.61
C ASN A 32 -14.28 15.75 -28.55
N SER A 33 -13.90 15.18 -29.69
CA SER A 33 -13.09 13.95 -29.73
C SER A 33 -11.73 14.15 -29.09
N GLU A 34 -11.09 15.30 -29.32
CA GLU A 34 -9.79 15.62 -28.72
C GLU A 34 -9.89 15.83 -27.20
N ILE A 35 -10.97 16.48 -26.71
CA ILE A 35 -11.23 16.63 -25.27
C ILE A 35 -11.43 15.26 -24.62
N VAL A 36 -12.26 14.39 -25.21
CA VAL A 36 -12.52 13.03 -24.69
C VAL A 36 -11.24 12.21 -24.66
N ILE A 37 -10.44 12.23 -25.74
CA ILE A 37 -9.19 11.47 -25.79
C ILE A 37 -8.18 12.00 -24.77
N ARG A 38 -8.10 13.31 -24.55
CA ARG A 38 -7.23 13.86 -23.50
C ARG A 38 -7.66 13.44 -22.11
N LEU A 39 -8.95 13.56 -21.80
CA LEU A 39 -9.50 13.15 -20.50
C LEU A 39 -9.40 11.63 -20.29
N ALA A 40 -9.50 10.83 -21.35
CA ALA A 40 -9.31 9.38 -21.29
C ALA A 40 -7.83 8.97 -21.20
N ARG A 41 -6.91 9.85 -21.64
CA ARG A 41 -5.46 9.64 -21.57
C ARG A 41 -4.84 10.15 -20.30
N GLU A 42 -5.46 11.10 -19.61
CA GLU A 42 -5.17 11.30 -18.20
C GLU A 42 -5.46 9.95 -17.54
N PRO A 43 -4.42 9.19 -17.11
CA PRO A 43 -4.72 8.11 -16.21
C PRO A 43 -5.42 8.80 -15.05
N THR A 44 -6.64 8.38 -14.74
CA THR A 44 -7.09 8.47 -13.37
C THR A 44 -6.01 7.71 -12.58
N ASP A 45 -5.00 8.43 -12.11
CA ASP A 45 -3.74 7.94 -11.54
C ASP A 45 -4.00 6.93 -10.41
N ASN A 46 -5.21 7.02 -9.85
CA ASN A 46 -5.85 6.07 -8.96
C ASN A 46 -5.79 4.62 -9.46
N GLY A 47 -5.89 4.30 -10.75
CA GLY A 47 -5.86 2.92 -11.23
C GLY A 47 -4.54 2.21 -10.91
N LYS A 48 -3.42 2.82 -11.31
CA LYS A 48 -2.07 2.31 -11.03
C LYS A 48 -1.75 2.33 -9.54
N LEU A 49 -2.17 3.40 -8.85
CA LEU A 49 -2.03 3.49 -7.40
C LEU A 49 -2.80 2.38 -6.68
N MET A 50 -4.04 2.10 -7.09
CA MET A 50 -4.87 1.05 -6.49
C MET A 50 -4.32 -0.34 -6.79
N ASP A 51 -3.79 -0.57 -7.98
CA ASP A 51 -3.14 -1.85 -8.32
C ASP A 51 -1.89 -2.06 -7.44
N PHE A 52 -1.05 -1.03 -7.28
CA PHE A 52 0.09 -1.07 -6.37
C PHE A 52 -0.33 -1.32 -4.91
N LEU A 53 -1.37 -0.63 -4.43
CA LEU A 53 -1.88 -0.80 -3.06
C LEU A 53 -2.43 -2.22 -2.82
N ARG A 54 -3.09 -2.82 -3.82
CA ARG A 54 -3.56 -4.21 -3.73
C ARG A 54 -2.41 -5.21 -3.70
N GLU A 55 -1.39 -5.01 -4.52
CA GLU A 55 -0.19 -5.84 -4.54
C GLU A 55 0.53 -5.77 -3.18
N GLU A 56 0.77 -4.57 -2.66
CA GLU A 56 1.38 -4.37 -1.34
C GLU A 56 0.53 -4.98 -0.22
N ALA A 57 -0.80 -4.88 -0.27
CA ALA A 57 -1.67 -5.51 0.70
C ALA A 57 -1.52 -7.05 0.68
N ALA A 58 -1.48 -7.66 -0.51
CA ALA A 58 -1.32 -9.09 -0.68
C ALA A 58 0.05 -9.57 -0.17
N GLU A 59 1.12 -8.82 -0.41
CA GLU A 59 2.45 -9.13 0.13
C GLU A 59 2.49 -9.08 1.65
N LEU A 60 1.90 -8.03 2.26
CA LEU A 60 1.83 -7.90 3.71
C LEU A 60 1.01 -9.06 4.32
N GLU A 61 -0.11 -9.43 3.70
CA GLU A 61 -0.93 -10.57 4.13
C GLU A 61 -0.17 -11.90 4.07
N ALA A 62 0.70 -12.09 3.07
CA ALA A 62 1.54 -13.27 2.96
C ALA A 62 2.68 -13.28 4.01
N GLN A 63 3.24 -12.11 4.35
CA GLN A 63 4.36 -12.00 5.29
C GLN A 63 3.95 -12.10 6.77
N ILE A 64 2.79 -11.53 7.13
CA ILE A 64 2.33 -11.45 8.53
C ILE A 64 2.32 -12.82 9.24
N PRO A 65 1.80 -13.92 8.65
CA PRO A 65 1.83 -15.24 9.27
C PRO A 65 3.25 -15.71 9.60
N GLY A 66 4.21 -15.47 8.71
CA GLY A 66 5.62 -15.80 8.94
C GLY A 66 6.21 -15.03 10.11
N ILE A 67 5.95 -13.72 10.17
CA ILE A 67 6.41 -12.86 11.27
C ILE A 67 5.77 -13.29 12.61
N LYS A 68 4.49 -13.66 12.61
CA LYS A 68 3.80 -14.21 13.80
C LYS A 68 4.45 -15.49 14.29
N TRP A 69 4.75 -16.41 13.37
CA TRP A 69 5.45 -17.64 13.71
C TRP A 69 6.84 -17.37 14.30
N GLU A 70 7.61 -16.45 13.71
CA GLU A 70 8.94 -16.07 14.22
C GLU A 70 8.85 -15.46 15.63
N LEU A 71 7.86 -14.60 15.88
CA LEU A 71 7.61 -14.00 17.19
C LEU A 71 7.24 -15.07 18.23
N ASP A 72 6.39 -16.02 17.87
CA ASP A 72 6.00 -17.13 18.75
C ASP A 72 7.19 -18.04 19.10
N GLN A 73 8.04 -18.34 18.12
CA GLN A 73 9.28 -19.09 18.36
C GLN A 73 10.25 -18.32 19.27
N ALA A 74 10.39 -17.01 19.07
CA ALA A 74 11.22 -16.16 19.92
C ALA A 74 10.70 -16.14 21.38
N HIS A 75 9.39 -16.01 21.58
CA HIS A 75 8.76 -16.09 22.90
C HIS A 75 8.98 -17.46 23.55
N LYS A 76 8.79 -18.54 22.79
CA LYS A 76 8.99 -19.90 23.31
C LYS A 76 10.43 -20.12 23.79
N ARG A 77 11.43 -19.72 23.00
CA ARG A 77 12.85 -19.81 23.38
C ARG A 77 13.19 -18.96 24.61
N LEU A 78 12.63 -17.75 24.68
CA LEU A 78 12.80 -16.88 25.85
C LEU A 78 12.20 -17.54 27.10
N GLY A 79 10.99 -18.09 26.98
CA GLY A 79 10.30 -18.80 28.07
C GLY A 79 11.09 -20.01 28.54
N GLU A 80 11.53 -20.89 27.63
CA GLU A 80 12.37 -22.05 27.94
C GLU A 80 13.65 -21.62 28.68
N MET A 81 14.32 -20.56 28.22
CA MET A 81 15.54 -20.05 28.86
C MET A 81 15.27 -19.53 30.28
N ILE A 82 14.19 -18.78 30.48
CA ILE A 82 13.78 -18.28 31.81
C ILE A 82 13.46 -19.46 32.72
N THR A 83 12.73 -20.47 32.25
CA THR A 83 12.42 -21.67 33.03
C THR A 83 13.69 -22.41 33.44
N THR A 84 14.65 -22.60 32.53
CA THR A 84 15.93 -23.24 32.87
C THR A 84 16.71 -22.45 33.93
N LEU A 85 16.66 -21.12 33.92
CA LEU A 85 17.29 -20.29 34.95
C LEU A 85 16.65 -20.45 36.33
N THR A 86 15.33 -20.61 36.37
CA THR A 86 14.61 -20.84 37.63
C THR A 86 14.78 -22.26 38.17
N GLU A 87 15.00 -23.26 37.31
CA GLU A 87 15.05 -24.68 37.71
C GLU A 87 16.47 -25.23 37.87
N THR A 88 17.42 -24.72 37.08
CA THR A 88 18.83 -25.07 37.20
C THR A 88 19.60 -23.86 37.68
N ASP A 89 20.36 -24.02 38.77
CA ASP A 89 21.31 -23.03 39.30
C ASP A 89 22.52 -22.82 38.35
N GLN A 90 22.29 -22.98 37.04
CA GLN A 90 23.27 -22.78 35.99
C GLN A 90 23.26 -21.32 35.54
N PRO A 91 24.46 -20.70 35.40
CA PRO A 91 24.55 -19.35 34.90
C PRO A 91 24.24 -19.32 33.39
N VAL A 92 23.01 -18.97 33.01
CA VAL A 92 22.78 -18.44 31.68
C VAL A 92 23.40 -17.05 31.63
N THR A 93 24.24 -16.81 30.63
CA THR A 93 24.86 -15.50 30.42
C THR A 93 23.77 -14.47 30.15
N ASP A 94 23.73 -13.38 30.93
CA ASP A 94 22.77 -12.27 30.77
C ASP A 94 22.66 -11.79 29.32
N ASP A 95 23.76 -11.88 28.57
CA ASP A 95 23.85 -11.58 27.14
C ASP A 95 22.88 -12.39 26.26
N LYS A 96 22.66 -13.67 26.55
CA LYS A 96 21.76 -14.53 25.77
C LYS A 96 20.29 -14.15 26.00
N ILE A 97 19.94 -13.83 27.24
CA ILE A 97 18.59 -13.37 27.59
C ILE A 97 18.33 -12.01 26.94
N ALA A 98 19.29 -11.08 27.04
CA ALA A 98 19.21 -9.77 26.41
C ALA A 98 19.05 -9.87 24.88
N LEU A 99 19.77 -10.80 24.23
CA LEU A 99 19.64 -11.06 22.81
C LEU A 99 18.23 -11.56 22.44
N LEU A 100 17.71 -12.55 23.16
CA LEU A 100 16.36 -13.10 22.91
C LEU A 100 15.28 -12.04 23.14
N GLN A 101 15.38 -11.24 24.19
CA GLN A 101 14.47 -10.12 24.44
C GLN A 101 14.51 -9.09 23.31
N THR A 102 15.71 -8.79 22.79
CA THR A 102 15.89 -7.88 21.65
C THR A 102 15.24 -8.45 20.39
N GLN A 103 15.42 -9.74 20.11
CA GLN A 103 14.78 -10.43 18.99
C GLN A 103 13.25 -10.41 19.11
N THR A 104 12.70 -10.70 20.29
CA THR A 104 11.26 -10.62 20.54
C THR A 104 10.72 -9.22 20.27
N ARG A 105 11.40 -8.17 20.77
CA ARG A 105 11.01 -6.77 20.52
C ARG A 105 11.06 -6.44 19.03
N PHE A 106 12.08 -6.90 18.33
CA PHE A 106 12.23 -6.70 16.89
C PHE A 106 11.07 -7.32 16.10
N TYR A 107 10.78 -8.61 16.30
CA TYR A 107 9.69 -9.29 15.60
C TYR A 107 8.33 -8.69 15.92
N ARG A 108 8.11 -8.26 17.17
CA ARG A 108 6.89 -7.58 17.58
C ARG A 108 6.72 -6.23 16.86
N ALA A 109 7.76 -5.40 16.86
CA ALA A 109 7.71 -4.10 16.18
C ALA A 109 7.45 -4.27 14.67
N ARG A 110 8.13 -5.24 14.04
CA ARG A 110 7.94 -5.57 12.63
C ARG A 110 6.50 -6.03 12.34
N LEU A 111 5.90 -6.83 13.23
CA LEU A 111 4.51 -7.26 13.11
C LEU A 111 3.54 -6.08 13.23
N GLU A 112 3.71 -5.24 14.25
CA GLU A 112 2.87 -4.07 14.49
C GLU A 112 2.91 -3.09 13.31
N GLU A 113 4.09 -2.88 12.73
CA GLU A 113 4.26 -2.05 11.53
C GLU A 113 3.55 -2.64 10.31
N ALA A 114 3.76 -3.93 10.03
CA ALA A 114 3.13 -4.62 8.90
C ALA A 114 1.60 -4.59 9.00
N GLU A 115 1.04 -4.90 10.18
CA GLU A 115 -0.40 -4.85 10.43
C GLU A 115 -0.96 -3.41 10.34
N SER A 116 -0.22 -2.42 10.84
CA SER A 116 -0.61 -1.00 10.74
C SER A 116 -0.62 -0.50 9.30
N ARG A 117 0.38 -0.89 8.50
CA ARG A 117 0.44 -0.58 7.07
C ARG A 117 -0.71 -1.24 6.32
N LEU A 118 -0.97 -2.53 6.56
CA LEU A 118 -2.08 -3.24 5.95
C LEU A 118 -3.44 -2.60 6.27
N ARG A 119 -3.69 -2.22 7.53
CA ARG A 119 -4.91 -1.51 7.93
C ARG A 119 -5.09 -0.18 7.19
N ARG A 120 -4.02 0.60 7.05
CA ARG A 120 -4.06 1.87 6.32
C ARG A 120 -4.37 1.66 4.84
N ILE A 121 -3.75 0.65 4.22
CA ILE A 121 -3.98 0.34 2.81
C ILE A 121 -5.42 -0.12 2.57
N ARG A 122 -5.94 -1.03 3.40
CA ARG A 122 -7.33 -1.50 3.29
C ARG A 122 -8.34 -0.36 3.40
N ARG A 123 -8.10 0.60 4.30
CA ARG A 123 -8.94 1.80 4.41
C ARG A 123 -8.99 2.60 3.11
N VAL A 124 -7.88 2.71 2.38
CA VAL A 124 -7.82 3.43 1.10
C VAL A 124 -8.49 2.64 -0.03
N ILE A 125 -8.44 1.31 0.01
CA ILE A 125 -9.05 0.45 -1.02
C ILE A 125 -10.56 0.32 -0.86
N GLU A 126 -11.06 0.35 0.38
CA GLU A 126 -12.49 0.18 0.72
C GLU A 126 -13.30 1.50 0.71
N GLU A 127 -12.63 2.66 0.65
CA GLU A 127 -13.23 4.00 0.42
C GLU A 127 -13.50 4.27 -1.07
#